data_AF-A0A087GMK4-F1
#
_entry.id   AF-A0A087GMK4-F1
#
_cell.length_a   1.000
_cell.length_b   1.000
_cell.length_c   1.000
_cell.angle_alpha   90.00
_cell.angle_beta   90.00
_cell.angle_gamma   90.00
#
_symmetry.space_group_name_H-M   'P 1'
#
loop_
_entity.id
_entity.type
_entity.pdbx_description
1 polymer ?
#
loop_
_entity_poly.entity_id
_entity_poly.type
_entity_poly.pdbx_seq_one_letter_code
_entity_poly.pdbx_strand_id
1 'polypeptide(L)'
;MATTTTLTIFLGFLALTSTLSFNAEARPQPSDEDLGTEIGPHFNESSQGYNLDDEELGLEIGPHVNEDNKVNIDDEDLGTIIGPEFEIHKDDFPEDFIFGTSVSAYQVEGAKKGSGRGLSTWDEFTHMFPDKIEQGDDGDLGVDFYARYKDDIKLMKELKTNGFRFSVSWTRILPYGTIKRGVNEEGVKFYNDLINELLDNGIQPAVTLFHWESPLALEMEYGGFLDERIVDDFREFAKFCFERFGDRVKNWATFNEPSVYSVAGYSKGKKAPGRCSPPEALKCLTRDSSEEPYRVAHNQILAHLAAVEEFRNCKKCQEVGGKIGIVLVSHWFEPKDPNLSKDVEAARRSLEYQLGWFLRPLTYGQYPIEMQNDVNIRLPEFTEEESEKLKKSLDFVGLNYYGAFFSTPLANVNSSQLSYASDMHANWTAEQNHSPHLKSTSMGIVIYPVGLMKLLKHIKDEYMDPEIYIMENGMDEIDYGTKTVAEATNDYGRKEFIKSHILIMGKSIRMDNVKLKGYFIWSLMDNFEWDKGYKIRFGLYYVDYNDNMKRYMRSSGEWLRDFLDSKESLHKCYFEGHREKGYAPKLFDKEFLEPDNPGIRYTSDVM
;
A
#
# COMPACT_ATOMS: atom_id res chain seq x y z
N MET A 1 68.47 -17.90 14.02
CA MET A 1 68.18 -19.02 13.09
C MET A 1 66.80 -19.56 13.43
N ALA A 2 65.98 -19.90 12.43
CA ALA A 2 64.56 -20.30 12.57
C ALA A 2 63.68 -19.23 13.27
N THR A 3 62.81 -18.42 12.65
CA THR A 3 62.09 -18.40 11.34
C THR A 3 61.21 -19.60 10.98
N THR A 4 60.00 -19.51 10.42
CA THR A 4 58.91 -18.51 10.28
C THR A 4 57.88 -19.26 9.41
N THR A 5 56.88 -19.97 9.97
CA THR A 5 55.99 -20.82 9.14
C THR A 5 54.55 -21.04 9.67
N THR A 6 53.86 -19.98 10.12
CA THR A 6 52.43 -20.13 10.52
C THR A 6 51.53 -18.93 10.22
N LEU A 7 52.02 -17.89 9.53
CA LEU A 7 51.27 -16.64 9.28
C LEU A 7 51.18 -16.29 7.79
N THR A 8 50.85 -17.28 6.94
CA THR A 8 50.72 -17.08 5.48
C THR A 8 49.58 -17.86 4.84
N ILE A 9 48.84 -18.68 5.60
CA ILE A 9 47.71 -19.47 5.09
C ILE A 9 46.36 -18.77 5.33
N PHE A 10 46.26 -17.89 6.34
CA PHE A 10 45.01 -17.17 6.65
C PHE A 10 44.72 -15.92 5.80
N LEU A 11 45.72 -15.44 5.03
CA LEU A 11 45.56 -14.29 4.11
C LEU A 11 45.34 -14.71 2.65
N GLY A 12 45.45 -16.00 2.33
CA GLY A 12 45.21 -16.51 0.96
C GLY A 12 43.73 -16.72 0.61
N PHE A 13 42.85 -16.88 1.61
CA PHE A 13 41.42 -17.14 1.41
C PHE A 13 40.54 -15.88 1.32
N LEU A 14 41.08 -14.71 1.69
CA LEU A 14 40.37 -13.41 1.66
C LEU A 14 40.69 -12.56 0.40
N ALA A 15 41.50 -13.10 -0.51
CA ALA A 15 41.92 -12.43 -1.74
C ALA A 15 41.46 -13.17 -3.03
N LEU A 16 40.57 -14.17 -2.91
CA LEU A 16 40.04 -14.93 -4.05
C LEU A 16 38.53 -14.76 -4.29
N THR A 17 37.86 -13.91 -3.50
CA THR A 17 36.43 -13.54 -3.68
C THR A 17 36.25 -12.12 -4.25
N SER A 18 37.34 -11.43 -4.61
CA SER A 18 37.34 -10.01 -4.99
C SER A 18 37.91 -9.71 -6.39
N THR A 19 37.96 -10.71 -7.28
CA THR A 19 38.21 -10.50 -8.73
C THR A 19 37.50 -11.53 -9.60
N LEU A 20 36.17 -11.43 -9.73
CA LEU A 20 35.43 -12.01 -10.85
C LEU A 20 34.50 -10.95 -11.43
N SER A 21 35.07 -10.12 -12.30
CA SER A 21 34.30 -9.35 -13.28
C SER A 21 33.58 -10.32 -14.21
N PHE A 22 32.26 -10.40 -14.16
CA PHE A 22 31.46 -11.10 -15.16
C PHE A 22 30.84 -10.10 -16.12
N ASN A 23 31.39 -10.07 -17.34
CA ASN A 23 30.71 -9.45 -18.48
C ASN A 23 29.42 -10.24 -18.76
N ALA A 24 28.29 -9.55 -18.81
CA ALA A 24 27.05 -10.08 -19.34
C ALA A 24 27.13 -10.13 -20.88
N GLU A 25 27.73 -11.20 -21.44
CA GLU A 25 27.58 -11.54 -22.86
C GLU A 25 26.46 -12.57 -23.04
N ALA A 26 25.43 -12.19 -23.80
CA ALA A 26 24.24 -12.99 -24.03
C ALA A 26 24.54 -14.35 -24.69
N ARG A 27 23.86 -15.41 -24.25
CA ARG A 27 23.84 -16.73 -24.92
C ARG A 27 22.44 -17.36 -24.94
N PRO A 28 22.16 -18.27 -25.89
CA PRO A 28 20.81 -18.47 -26.42
C PRO A 28 19.97 -19.50 -25.66
N GLN A 29 18.66 -19.44 -25.89
CA GLN A 29 17.70 -20.41 -25.35
C GLN A 29 17.83 -21.82 -25.99
N PRO A 30 17.60 -22.90 -25.22
CA PRO A 30 17.25 -24.21 -25.74
C PRO A 30 15.73 -24.30 -26.04
N SER A 31 15.38 -25.17 -26.99
CA SER A 31 14.01 -25.39 -27.49
C SER A 31 13.23 -26.47 -26.73
N ASP A 32 11.90 -26.44 -26.87
CA ASP A 32 10.99 -27.53 -26.49
C ASP A 32 11.27 -28.82 -27.29
N GLU A 33 11.29 -29.99 -26.62
CA GLU A 33 10.57 -31.24 -26.98
C GLU A 33 10.91 -32.40 -25.99
N ASP A 34 10.01 -33.40 -25.95
CA ASP A 34 9.96 -34.66 -25.15
C ASP A 34 9.30 -34.59 -23.74
N LEU A 35 8.01 -34.92 -23.50
CA LEU A 35 7.10 -36.07 -23.82
C LEU A 35 7.04 -37.19 -22.74
N GLY A 36 5.81 -37.61 -22.37
CA GLY A 36 5.48 -38.81 -21.55
C GLY A 36 4.64 -38.53 -20.27
N THR A 37 3.32 -38.74 -20.10
CA THR A 37 2.37 -39.83 -20.49
C THR A 37 2.46 -41.04 -19.52
N GLU A 38 1.46 -41.45 -18.70
CA GLU A 38 0.04 -41.03 -18.47
C GLU A 38 -0.56 -41.68 -17.17
N ILE A 39 -1.91 -41.71 -17.02
CA ILE A 39 -2.79 -42.58 -16.19
C ILE A 39 -3.10 -42.17 -14.71
N GLY A 40 -4.41 -42.06 -14.38
CA GLY A 40 -4.99 -41.85 -13.03
C GLY A 40 -5.57 -43.13 -12.38
N PRO A 41 -6.85 -43.14 -11.95
CA PRO A 41 -7.43 -42.44 -10.79
C PRO A 41 -8.04 -43.41 -9.74
N HIS A 42 -8.44 -42.96 -8.54
CA HIS A 42 -9.38 -43.72 -7.70
C HIS A 42 -10.27 -42.87 -6.78
N PHE A 43 -11.46 -43.41 -6.49
CA PHE A 43 -12.65 -42.80 -5.88
C PHE A 43 -12.87 -43.18 -4.40
N ASN A 44 -13.88 -42.53 -3.79
CA ASN A 44 -14.66 -42.83 -2.57
C ASN A 44 -14.27 -42.04 -1.31
N GLU A 45 -15.18 -41.68 -0.40
CA GLU A 45 -16.63 -41.38 -0.34
C GLU A 45 -16.97 -41.38 1.17
N SER A 46 -18.07 -40.71 1.57
CA SER A 46 -18.77 -40.82 2.87
C SER A 46 -18.09 -40.23 4.13
N SER A 47 -18.80 -39.80 5.19
CA SER A 47 -20.15 -39.21 5.36
C SER A 47 -20.41 -38.89 6.85
N GLN A 48 -21.25 -37.88 7.16
CA GLN A 48 -21.86 -37.61 8.50
C GLN A 48 -20.88 -37.18 9.62
N GLY A 49 -21.25 -36.35 10.61
CA GLY A 49 -22.50 -35.64 10.90
C GLY A 49 -22.58 -35.27 12.40
N TYR A 50 -23.59 -34.45 12.77
CA TYR A 50 -24.05 -34.02 14.12
C TYR A 50 -23.79 -32.55 14.53
N ASN A 51 -24.87 -31.96 15.08
CA ASN A 51 -25.06 -30.56 15.47
C ASN A 51 -25.03 -30.39 17.00
N LEU A 52 -25.33 -29.16 17.46
CA LEU A 52 -25.83 -28.74 18.78
C LEU A 52 -24.73 -28.42 19.82
N ASP A 53 -24.73 -27.29 20.56
CA ASP A 53 -25.62 -26.10 20.55
C ASP A 53 -24.82 -24.84 20.92
N ASP A 54 -25.20 -23.68 20.37
CA ASP A 54 -24.77 -22.34 20.78
C ASP A 54 -25.91 -21.65 21.55
N GLU A 55 -25.70 -21.24 22.81
CA GLU A 55 -26.56 -20.25 23.48
C GLU A 55 -25.85 -19.61 24.70
N GLU A 56 -25.12 -18.50 24.47
CA GLU A 56 -24.98 -17.32 25.34
C GLU A 56 -23.73 -16.52 24.93
N LEU A 57 -23.93 -15.38 24.24
CA LEU A 57 -23.16 -14.12 24.37
C LEU A 57 -23.72 -13.10 23.35
N GLY A 58 -24.84 -12.47 23.70
CA GLY A 58 -25.49 -11.48 22.84
C GLY A 58 -24.72 -10.15 22.81
N LEU A 59 -24.00 -9.91 21.72
CA LEU A 59 -23.49 -8.60 21.29
C LEU A 59 -23.69 -8.47 19.78
N GLU A 60 -24.78 -7.85 19.35
CA GLU A 60 -25.02 -7.56 17.94
C GLU A 60 -24.06 -6.48 17.44
N ILE A 61 -23.19 -6.85 16.50
CA ILE A 61 -22.32 -5.92 15.77
C ILE A 61 -22.47 -6.23 14.27
N GLY A 62 -23.33 -5.45 13.60
CA GLY A 62 -23.63 -5.60 12.18
C GLY A 62 -24.64 -4.54 11.72
N PRO A 63 -24.78 -4.30 10.40
CA PRO A 63 -25.76 -3.34 9.89
C PRO A 63 -27.18 -3.80 10.24
N HIS A 64 -27.95 -2.93 10.92
CA HIS A 64 -29.24 -3.23 11.55
C HIS A 64 -30.14 -4.19 10.76
N VAL A 65 -30.45 -5.33 11.39
CA VAL A 65 -31.61 -6.15 11.06
C VAL A 65 -32.55 -6.06 12.25
N ASN A 66 -33.67 -5.32 12.12
CA ASN A 66 -34.68 -5.30 13.18
C ASN A 66 -35.40 -6.65 13.24
N GLU A 67 -35.37 -7.29 14.41
CA GLU A 67 -36.26 -8.39 14.75
C GLU A 67 -37.70 -7.89 14.93
N ASP A 68 -38.45 -7.76 13.83
CA ASP A 68 -39.91 -7.90 13.90
C ASP A 68 -40.49 -8.38 12.57
N ASN A 69 -41.21 -9.51 12.63
CA ASN A 69 -41.72 -10.18 11.44
C ASN A 69 -42.91 -9.40 10.85
N LYS A 70 -42.76 -8.96 9.59
CA LYS A 70 -43.70 -8.23 8.70
C LYS A 70 -43.61 -6.70 8.76
N VAL A 71 -42.80 -6.16 7.86
CA VAL A 71 -43.04 -4.86 7.25
C VAL A 71 -43.15 -5.07 5.73
N ASN A 72 -44.21 -4.54 5.12
CA ASN A 72 -44.19 -4.25 3.69
C ASN A 72 -43.16 -3.12 3.54
N ILE A 73 -41.96 -3.46 3.08
CA ILE A 73 -41.00 -2.43 2.66
C ILE A 73 -41.48 -1.98 1.28
N ASP A 74 -42.18 -0.85 1.23
CA ASP A 74 -42.35 -0.12 -0.02
C ASP A 74 -40.95 0.31 -0.49
N ASP A 75 -40.63 0.11 -1.78
CA ASP A 75 -39.27 0.25 -2.36
C ASP A 75 -38.67 1.68 -2.28
N GLU A 76 -39.32 2.63 -1.61
CA GLU A 76 -38.87 4.03 -1.49
C GLU A 76 -37.76 4.23 -0.42
N ASP A 77 -37.64 3.34 0.57
CA ASP A 77 -36.66 3.47 1.68
C ASP A 77 -35.26 2.88 1.38
N LEU A 78 -35.04 2.21 0.24
CA LEU A 78 -33.70 1.80 -0.22
C LEU A 78 -32.95 2.96 -0.91
N GLY A 79 -32.84 4.07 -0.20
CA GLY A 79 -31.86 5.14 -0.39
C GLY A 79 -31.56 5.46 -1.85
N THR A 80 -32.51 6.08 -2.55
CA THR A 80 -32.27 6.69 -3.85
C THR A 80 -31.06 7.62 -3.76
N ILE A 81 -29.94 7.26 -4.42
CA ILE A 81 -28.82 8.19 -4.69
C ILE A 81 -29.22 9.12 -5.85
N ILE A 82 -30.46 9.63 -5.79
CA ILE A 82 -30.99 10.73 -6.58
C ILE A 82 -30.78 11.98 -5.74
N GLY A 83 -29.51 12.34 -5.57
CA GLY A 83 -29.16 13.72 -5.24
C GLY A 83 -29.47 14.62 -6.45
N PRO A 84 -29.44 15.95 -6.29
CA PRO A 84 -29.35 16.84 -7.44
C PRO A 84 -28.14 16.48 -8.31
N GLU A 85 -28.13 16.90 -9.59
CA GLU A 85 -26.93 16.81 -10.44
C GLU A 85 -25.77 17.54 -9.74
N PHE A 86 -24.90 16.76 -9.08
CA PHE A 86 -23.78 17.28 -8.31
C PHE A 86 -22.62 17.58 -9.24
N GLU A 87 -22.55 18.84 -9.66
CA GLU A 87 -21.36 19.40 -10.26
C GLU A 87 -20.27 19.59 -9.20
N ILE A 88 -19.15 18.88 -9.35
CA ILE A 88 -17.97 19.05 -8.49
C ILE A 88 -16.93 19.90 -9.19
N HIS A 89 -16.66 21.08 -8.63
CA HIS A 89 -15.50 21.92 -8.93
C HIS A 89 -14.38 21.66 -7.93
N LYS A 90 -13.17 22.16 -8.22
CA LYS A 90 -12.11 22.29 -7.20
C LYS A 90 -12.60 23.08 -5.99
N ASP A 91 -13.33 24.17 -6.20
CA ASP A 91 -13.72 25.12 -5.14
C ASP A 91 -14.87 24.60 -4.25
N ASP A 92 -15.38 23.40 -4.52
CA ASP A 92 -16.31 22.67 -3.63
C ASP A 92 -15.60 21.82 -2.55
N PHE A 93 -14.27 21.71 -2.63
CA PHE A 93 -13.44 21.13 -1.56
C PHE A 93 -13.06 22.24 -0.54
N PRO A 94 -12.72 21.88 0.71
CA PRO A 94 -12.26 22.85 1.71
C PRO A 94 -11.13 23.76 1.19
N GLU A 95 -11.10 25.03 1.63
CA GLU A 95 -10.06 26.00 1.22
C GLU A 95 -8.64 25.53 1.63
N ASP A 96 -8.54 24.77 2.72
CA ASP A 96 -7.31 24.14 3.22
C ASP A 96 -7.01 22.77 2.60
N PHE A 97 -7.82 22.28 1.66
CA PHE A 97 -7.69 20.94 1.10
C PHE A 97 -6.43 20.78 0.26
N ILE A 98 -5.71 19.68 0.51
CA ILE A 98 -4.47 19.38 -0.20
C ILE A 98 -4.77 18.53 -1.45
N PHE A 99 -4.47 19.05 -2.63
CA PHE A 99 -4.38 18.29 -3.87
C PHE A 99 -2.91 18.07 -4.21
N GLY A 100 -2.46 16.82 -4.14
CA GLY A 100 -1.05 16.47 -4.26
C GLY A 100 -0.78 15.22 -5.08
N THR A 101 0.51 14.88 -5.12
CA THR A 101 1.01 13.62 -5.69
C THR A 101 1.90 12.91 -4.67
N SER A 102 2.03 11.60 -4.84
CA SER A 102 2.82 10.71 -3.97
C SER A 102 3.97 10.05 -4.72
N VAL A 103 5.06 9.79 -3.99
CA VAL A 103 6.18 8.90 -4.34
C VAL A 103 6.71 8.20 -3.08
N SER A 104 7.56 7.18 -3.24
CA SER A 104 8.37 6.62 -2.13
C SER A 104 9.86 6.61 -2.49
N ALA A 105 10.71 6.73 -1.47
CA ALA A 105 12.15 6.91 -1.61
C ALA A 105 12.83 5.83 -2.47
N TYR A 106 12.61 4.54 -2.16
CA TYR A 106 13.21 3.44 -2.90
C TYR A 106 12.78 3.44 -4.37
N GLN A 107 11.52 3.77 -4.65
CA GLN A 107 10.96 3.69 -5.99
C GLN A 107 11.43 4.81 -6.93
N VAL A 108 11.85 5.98 -6.40
CA VAL A 108 12.23 7.14 -7.23
C VAL A 108 13.64 7.69 -7.05
N GLU A 109 14.25 7.59 -5.85
CA GLU A 109 15.46 8.37 -5.55
C GLU A 109 16.73 7.81 -6.19
N GLY A 110 16.90 6.49 -6.15
CA GLY A 110 18.15 5.81 -6.51
C GLY A 110 19.25 5.87 -5.44
N ALA A 111 20.15 4.89 -5.49
CA ALA A 111 21.31 4.71 -4.61
C ALA A 111 22.58 5.40 -5.17
N LYS A 112 22.45 6.65 -5.64
CA LYS A 112 23.52 7.39 -6.36
C LYS A 112 24.90 7.21 -5.69
N LYS A 113 25.83 6.63 -6.44
CA LYS A 113 27.19 6.31 -5.98
C LYS A 113 27.87 7.51 -5.32
N GLY A 114 28.25 7.32 -4.05
CA GLY A 114 28.91 8.33 -3.24
C GLY A 114 28.00 9.12 -2.30
N SER A 115 26.66 9.04 -2.43
CA SER A 115 25.69 9.80 -1.59
C SER A 115 25.53 9.33 -0.13
N GLY A 116 26.39 8.41 0.32
CA GLY A 116 26.39 7.90 1.69
C GLY A 116 25.20 7.02 2.12
N ARG A 117 24.20 6.77 1.26
CA ARG A 117 23.07 5.86 1.56
C ARG A 117 23.56 4.43 1.82
N GLY A 118 23.05 3.82 2.89
CA GLY A 118 23.27 2.39 3.20
C GLY A 118 22.39 1.46 2.37
N LEU A 119 22.57 0.15 2.53
CA LEU A 119 21.70 -0.84 1.89
C LEU A 119 20.44 -1.07 2.73
N SER A 120 19.32 -1.27 2.04
CA SER A 120 18.06 -1.72 2.61
C SER A 120 17.79 -3.20 2.32
N THR A 121 16.75 -3.74 2.96
CA THR A 121 16.20 -5.05 2.62
C THR A 121 15.69 -5.13 1.17
N TRP A 122 15.30 -4.02 0.55
CA TRP A 122 14.89 -4.00 -0.86
C TRP A 122 16.09 -4.07 -1.81
N ASP A 123 17.20 -3.38 -1.52
CA ASP A 123 18.45 -3.51 -2.30
C ASP A 123 18.93 -4.98 -2.27
N GLU A 124 18.98 -5.59 -1.08
CA GLU A 124 19.32 -7.01 -0.93
C GLU A 124 18.33 -7.90 -1.71
N PHE A 125 17.02 -7.67 -1.57
CA PHE A 125 16.00 -8.52 -2.18
C PHE A 125 16.06 -8.49 -3.71
N THR A 126 16.21 -7.32 -4.33
CA THR A 126 16.32 -7.21 -5.80
C THR A 126 17.61 -7.82 -6.31
N HIS A 127 18.75 -7.61 -5.63
CA HIS A 127 20.05 -8.14 -6.07
C HIS A 127 20.21 -9.65 -5.82
N MET A 128 19.64 -10.18 -4.74
CA MET A 128 19.74 -11.60 -4.38
C MET A 128 18.67 -12.47 -5.05
N PHE A 129 17.51 -11.90 -5.38
CA PHE A 129 16.39 -12.62 -5.98
C PHE A 129 15.84 -11.92 -7.24
N PRO A 130 16.65 -11.65 -8.28
CA PRO A 130 16.19 -10.98 -9.49
C PRO A 130 15.04 -11.74 -10.18
N ASP A 131 15.00 -13.07 -10.07
CA ASP A 131 13.89 -13.92 -10.55
C ASP A 131 12.54 -13.68 -9.86
N LYS A 132 12.49 -12.85 -8.81
CA LYS A 132 11.25 -12.40 -8.14
C LYS A 132 10.76 -11.04 -8.63
N ILE A 133 11.57 -10.30 -9.38
CA ILE A 133 11.20 -9.00 -9.95
C ILE A 133 10.94 -9.20 -11.44
N GLU A 134 9.87 -8.62 -11.98
CA GLU A 134 9.67 -8.65 -13.43
C GLU A 134 10.87 -8.02 -14.16
N GLN A 135 11.34 -8.69 -15.20
CA GLN A 135 12.56 -8.38 -15.97
C GLN A 135 13.89 -8.42 -15.20
N GLY A 136 13.89 -8.73 -13.90
CA GLY A 136 15.09 -8.67 -13.06
C GLY A 136 15.53 -7.23 -12.72
N ASP A 137 14.59 -6.29 -12.77
CA ASP A 137 14.81 -4.87 -12.46
C ASP A 137 15.22 -4.64 -10.99
N ASP A 138 15.87 -3.49 -10.73
CA ASP A 138 16.24 -3.04 -9.40
C ASP A 138 15.95 -1.54 -9.17
N GLY A 139 16.14 -1.09 -7.92
CA GLY A 139 15.96 0.30 -7.49
C GLY A 139 17.25 1.15 -7.52
N ASP A 140 18.37 0.67 -8.07
CA ASP A 140 19.68 1.31 -7.91
C ASP A 140 19.71 2.74 -8.47
N LEU A 141 18.95 2.99 -9.54
CA LEU A 141 18.78 4.32 -10.13
C LEU A 141 17.41 4.94 -9.82
N GLY A 142 16.39 4.14 -9.51
CA GLY A 142 15.00 4.59 -9.40
C GLY A 142 14.60 5.34 -10.67
N VAL A 143 14.23 6.62 -10.53
CA VAL A 143 14.11 7.56 -11.65
C VAL A 143 14.98 8.81 -11.49
N ASP A 144 16.11 8.66 -10.78
CA ASP A 144 17.11 9.70 -10.48
C ASP A 144 16.50 10.94 -9.80
N PHE A 145 15.43 10.77 -9.01
CA PHE A 145 14.78 11.87 -8.28
C PHE A 145 15.75 12.55 -7.30
N TYR A 146 16.71 11.80 -6.74
CA TYR A 146 17.75 12.36 -5.86
C TYR A 146 18.56 13.49 -6.55
N ALA A 147 18.82 13.38 -7.86
CA ALA A 147 19.48 14.45 -8.61
C ALA A 147 18.49 15.45 -9.26
N ARG A 148 17.23 15.06 -9.47
CA ARG A 148 16.26 15.76 -10.33
C ARG A 148 15.09 16.41 -9.61
N TYR A 149 14.97 16.27 -8.28
CA TYR A 149 13.84 16.78 -7.51
C TYR A 149 13.47 18.25 -7.78
N LYS A 150 14.44 19.13 -8.09
CA LYS A 150 14.16 20.54 -8.47
C LYS A 150 13.44 20.69 -9.81
N ASP A 151 13.68 19.79 -10.76
CA ASP A 151 12.96 19.74 -12.02
C ASP A 151 11.60 19.06 -11.82
N ASP A 152 11.55 17.99 -11.03
CA ASP A 152 10.29 17.29 -10.69
C ASP A 152 9.32 18.18 -9.88
N ILE A 153 9.81 19.10 -9.06
CA ILE A 153 8.99 20.13 -8.39
C ILE A 153 8.34 21.10 -9.39
N LYS A 154 8.98 21.40 -10.52
CA LYS A 154 8.36 22.25 -11.56
C LYS A 154 7.15 21.54 -12.17
N LEU A 155 7.21 20.21 -12.29
CA LEU A 155 6.11 19.37 -12.79
C LEU A 155 4.89 19.45 -11.84
N MET A 156 5.11 19.43 -10.52
CA MET A 156 4.04 19.63 -9.53
C MET A 156 3.37 21.02 -9.66
N LYS A 157 4.15 22.07 -9.95
CA LYS A 157 3.60 23.43 -10.20
C LYS A 157 2.84 23.49 -11.52
N GLU A 158 3.29 22.78 -12.54
CA GLU A 158 2.60 22.66 -13.82
C GLU A 158 1.25 21.96 -13.65
N LEU A 159 1.17 20.91 -12.81
CA LEU A 159 -0.07 20.25 -12.38
C LEU A 159 -0.98 21.09 -11.48
N LYS A 160 -0.53 22.25 -10.96
CA LYS A 160 -1.23 23.07 -9.96
C LYS A 160 -1.46 22.39 -8.60
N THR A 161 -0.76 21.30 -8.31
CA THR A 161 -0.83 20.63 -7.00
C THR A 161 -0.19 21.48 -5.89
N ASN A 162 -0.80 21.51 -4.71
CA ASN A 162 -0.35 22.27 -3.54
C ASN A 162 0.25 21.38 -2.43
N GLY A 163 0.36 20.07 -2.64
CA GLY A 163 1.01 19.13 -1.72
C GLY A 163 1.85 18.07 -2.43
N PHE A 164 2.84 17.55 -1.71
CA PHE A 164 3.66 16.45 -2.18
C PHE A 164 3.96 15.49 -1.03
N ARG A 165 3.57 14.23 -1.21
CA ARG A 165 3.87 13.15 -0.28
C ARG A 165 5.10 12.39 -0.76
N PHE A 166 6.08 12.24 0.12
CA PHE A 166 7.27 11.44 -0.11
C PHE A 166 7.66 10.70 1.17
N SER A 167 8.48 9.65 1.05
CA SER A 167 9.10 9.03 2.22
C SER A 167 10.55 9.48 2.42
N VAL A 168 11.02 9.48 3.67
CA VAL A 168 12.44 9.61 3.99
C VAL A 168 13.04 8.22 4.00
N SER A 169 14.07 7.98 3.18
CA SER A 169 14.86 6.75 3.25
C SER A 169 15.62 6.70 4.58
N TRP A 170 15.25 5.72 5.42
CA TRP A 170 15.94 5.46 6.70
C TRP A 170 17.43 5.20 6.42
N THR A 171 17.74 4.40 5.41
CA THR A 171 19.13 4.08 5.01
C THR A 171 19.89 5.27 4.45
N ARG A 172 19.22 6.30 3.91
CA ARG A 172 19.86 7.54 3.47
C ARG A 172 20.21 8.47 4.64
N ILE A 173 19.45 8.46 5.74
CA ILE A 173 19.76 9.23 6.96
C ILE A 173 20.74 8.48 7.88
N LEU A 174 20.44 7.21 8.17
CA LEU A 174 21.18 6.32 9.08
C LEU A 174 21.61 5.06 8.30
N PRO A 175 22.78 5.06 7.63
CA PRO A 175 23.21 3.98 6.72
C PRO A 175 23.35 2.60 7.37
N TYR A 176 23.46 2.55 8.69
CA TYR A 176 23.55 1.32 9.48
C TYR A 176 22.41 1.20 10.51
N GLY A 177 21.28 1.86 10.25
CA GLY A 177 20.05 1.84 11.04
C GLY A 177 20.01 2.82 12.22
N THR A 178 21.10 2.99 12.96
CA THR A 178 21.08 3.71 14.25
C THR A 178 21.98 4.95 14.26
N ILE A 179 21.60 5.98 15.04
CA ILE A 179 22.36 7.24 15.19
C ILE A 179 23.79 6.94 15.70
N LYS A 180 23.90 6.00 16.63
CA LYS A 180 25.16 5.53 17.21
C LYS A 180 26.17 5.00 16.17
N ARG A 181 25.69 4.47 15.04
CA ARG A 181 26.54 3.95 13.94
C ARG A 181 26.87 5.00 12.87
N GLY A 182 26.35 6.22 13.01
CA GLY A 182 26.68 7.36 12.18
C GLY A 182 25.48 7.90 11.39
N VAL A 183 25.43 9.21 11.26
CA VAL A 183 24.45 9.96 10.46
C VAL A 183 25.10 10.33 9.13
N ASN A 184 24.40 10.11 8.03
CA ASN A 184 24.78 10.62 6.72
C ASN A 184 24.22 12.05 6.55
N GLU A 185 25.02 13.06 6.91
CA GLU A 185 24.62 14.46 6.81
C GLU A 185 24.40 14.93 5.34
N GLU A 186 24.90 14.22 4.31
CA GLU A 186 24.52 14.49 2.91
C GLU A 186 23.06 14.07 2.63
N GLY A 187 22.63 12.95 3.21
CA GLY A 187 21.22 12.53 3.21
C GLY A 187 20.32 13.52 3.96
N VAL A 188 20.74 13.95 5.15
CA VAL A 188 20.03 14.99 5.93
C VAL A 188 19.95 16.30 5.14
N LYS A 189 21.01 16.68 4.41
CA LYS A 189 21.01 17.85 3.56
C LYS A 189 20.03 17.72 2.39
N PHE A 190 20.00 16.58 1.70
CA PHE A 190 19.07 16.32 0.60
C PHE A 190 17.61 16.55 1.01
N TYR A 191 17.15 15.95 2.11
CA TYR A 191 15.77 16.15 2.56
C TYR A 191 15.49 17.59 3.04
N ASN A 192 16.48 18.27 3.64
CA ASN A 192 16.35 19.70 3.95
C ASN A 192 16.19 20.55 2.67
N ASP A 193 17.02 20.31 1.66
CA ASP A 193 16.95 21.05 0.40
C ASP A 193 15.65 20.73 -0.38
N LEU A 194 15.15 19.49 -0.31
CA LEU A 194 13.87 19.07 -0.88
C LEU A 194 12.70 19.78 -0.20
N ILE A 195 12.63 19.73 1.14
CA ILE A 195 11.58 20.40 1.93
C ILE A 195 11.58 21.91 1.68
N ASN A 196 12.75 22.54 1.64
CA ASN A 196 12.86 23.97 1.37
C ASN A 196 12.39 24.31 -0.05
N GLU A 197 12.84 23.57 -1.08
CA GLU A 197 12.43 23.80 -2.47
C GLU A 197 10.92 23.57 -2.67
N LEU A 198 10.30 22.60 -1.98
CA LEU A 198 8.84 22.41 -1.99
C LEU A 198 8.12 23.65 -1.45
N LEU A 199 8.53 24.13 -0.26
CA LEU A 199 7.92 25.28 0.40
C LEU A 199 8.14 26.59 -0.37
N ASP A 200 9.34 26.82 -0.90
CA ASP A 200 9.66 27.98 -1.76
C ASP A 200 8.80 28.01 -3.05
N ASN A 201 8.28 26.85 -3.46
CA ASN A 201 7.39 26.71 -4.60
C ASN A 201 5.89 26.61 -4.22
N GLY A 202 5.55 26.76 -2.94
CA GLY A 202 4.17 26.76 -2.43
C GLY A 202 3.54 25.37 -2.23
N ILE A 203 4.37 24.33 -2.19
CA ILE A 203 3.93 22.93 -2.09
C ILE A 203 4.17 22.42 -0.67
N GLN A 204 3.13 21.91 -0.03
CA GLN A 204 3.19 21.40 1.33
C GLN A 204 3.80 19.99 1.39
N PRO A 205 4.89 19.77 2.14
CA PRO A 205 5.47 18.44 2.32
C PRO A 205 4.62 17.59 3.28
N ALA A 206 4.28 16.38 2.84
CA ALA A 206 3.76 15.31 3.69
C ALA A 206 4.80 14.17 3.73
N VAL A 207 5.36 13.89 4.91
CA VAL A 207 6.48 12.96 5.04
C VAL A 207 6.02 11.62 5.59
N THR A 208 6.39 10.54 4.92
CA THR A 208 6.29 9.17 5.45
C THR A 208 7.64 8.74 6.03
N LEU A 209 7.70 8.34 7.30
CA LEU A 209 8.94 7.91 7.94
C LEU A 209 9.40 6.53 7.45
N PHE A 210 8.48 5.57 7.36
CA PHE A 210 8.76 4.22 6.88
C PHE A 210 7.88 3.85 5.69
N HIS A 211 8.52 3.54 4.56
CA HIS A 211 7.86 3.03 3.36
C HIS A 211 8.63 1.80 2.87
N TRP A 212 8.53 0.72 3.66
CA TRP A 212 9.06 -0.64 3.41
C TRP A 212 10.59 -0.79 3.29
N GLU A 213 11.34 0.31 3.27
CA GLU A 213 12.81 0.34 3.17
C GLU A 213 13.49 0.16 4.55
N SER A 214 13.44 -1.06 5.10
CA SER A 214 14.16 -1.41 6.34
C SER A 214 15.68 -1.41 6.13
N PRO A 215 16.49 -0.83 7.05
CA PRO A 215 17.94 -0.91 6.95
C PRO A 215 18.45 -2.35 7.03
N LEU A 216 19.22 -2.78 6.03
CA LEU A 216 19.74 -4.14 5.94
C LEU A 216 20.59 -4.51 7.17
N ALA A 217 21.30 -3.54 7.73
CA ALA A 217 22.10 -3.72 8.94
C ALA A 217 21.26 -4.19 10.15
N LEU A 218 19.99 -3.80 10.25
CA LEU A 218 19.08 -4.21 11.34
C LEU A 218 18.42 -5.57 11.04
N GLU A 219 18.05 -5.82 9.77
CA GLU A 219 17.55 -7.13 9.32
C GLU A 219 18.63 -8.23 9.53
N MET A 220 19.90 -7.95 9.20
CA MET A 220 21.01 -8.89 9.41
C MET A 220 21.36 -9.11 10.89
N GLU A 221 21.19 -8.10 11.74
CA GLU A 221 21.55 -8.18 13.17
C GLU A 221 20.49 -8.88 14.02
N TYR A 222 19.21 -8.67 13.71
CA TYR A 222 18.12 -9.20 14.53
C TYR A 222 16.83 -9.55 13.77
N GLY A 223 16.77 -9.40 12.44
CA GLY A 223 15.56 -9.69 11.66
C GLY A 223 14.56 -8.53 11.61
N GLY A 224 15.05 -7.30 11.79
CA GLY A 224 14.25 -6.09 11.57
C GLY A 224 12.98 -6.08 12.41
N PHE A 225 11.82 -5.96 11.76
CA PHE A 225 10.53 -5.86 12.46
C PHE A 225 10.07 -7.12 13.20
N LEU A 226 10.80 -8.24 13.16
CA LEU A 226 10.48 -9.43 13.95
C LEU A 226 10.94 -9.39 15.41
N ASP A 227 11.82 -8.45 15.74
CA ASP A 227 12.43 -8.28 17.05
C ASP A 227 12.03 -6.92 17.64
N GLU A 228 11.66 -6.91 18.92
CA GLU A 228 11.18 -5.72 19.63
C GLU A 228 12.19 -4.56 19.62
N ARG A 229 13.49 -4.83 19.44
CA ARG A 229 14.55 -3.80 19.34
C ARG A 229 14.32 -2.80 18.22
N ILE A 230 13.58 -3.17 17.17
CA ILE A 230 13.21 -2.24 16.08
C ILE A 230 12.41 -1.04 16.58
N VAL A 231 11.67 -1.18 17.68
CA VAL A 231 10.78 -0.14 18.22
C VAL A 231 11.60 1.06 18.69
N ASP A 232 12.71 0.82 19.40
CA ASP A 232 13.62 1.87 19.87
C ASP A 232 14.52 2.41 18.74
N ASP A 233 15.00 1.57 17.83
CA ASP A 233 15.76 2.03 16.65
C ASP A 233 14.89 2.94 15.75
N PHE A 234 13.60 2.60 15.57
CA PHE A 234 12.64 3.46 14.86
C PHE A 234 12.26 4.70 15.66
N ARG A 235 12.13 4.61 17.00
CA ARG A 235 11.95 5.78 17.89
C ARG A 235 13.08 6.79 17.72
N GLU A 236 14.34 6.35 17.75
CA GLU A 236 15.50 7.21 17.52
C GLU A 236 15.47 7.86 16.13
N PHE A 237 15.17 7.08 15.08
CA PHE A 237 15.08 7.59 13.71
C PHE A 237 13.94 8.61 13.52
N ALA A 238 12.74 8.31 14.02
CA ALA A 238 11.59 9.20 13.97
C ALA A 238 11.87 10.52 14.70
N LYS A 239 12.38 10.44 15.94
CA LYS A 239 12.83 11.59 16.74
C LYS A 239 13.82 12.46 15.98
N PHE A 240 14.85 11.85 15.37
CA PHE A 240 15.85 12.55 14.59
C PHE A 240 15.23 13.30 13.41
N CYS A 241 14.31 12.67 12.68
CA CYS A 241 13.56 13.32 11.59
C CYS A 241 12.71 14.51 12.10
N PHE A 242 12.02 14.36 13.22
CA PHE A 242 11.26 15.46 13.84
C PHE A 242 12.16 16.63 14.28
N GLU A 243 13.32 16.36 14.88
CA GLU A 243 14.27 17.40 15.30
C GLU A 243 14.88 18.18 14.12
N ARG A 244 15.12 17.50 12.99
CA ARG A 244 15.76 18.07 11.78
C ARG A 244 14.80 18.71 10.77
N PHE A 245 13.54 18.27 10.71
CA PHE A 245 12.58 18.67 9.67
C PHE A 245 11.22 19.17 10.22
N GLY A 246 10.90 18.91 11.49
CA GLY A 246 9.62 19.23 12.12
C GLY A 246 9.35 20.73 12.30
N ASP A 247 10.32 21.60 12.03
CA ASP A 247 10.14 23.06 11.94
C ASP A 247 9.46 23.52 10.63
N ARG A 248 9.24 22.60 9.68
CA ARG A 248 8.70 22.87 8.34
C ARG A 248 7.63 21.88 7.90
N VAL A 249 7.76 20.60 8.26
CA VAL A 249 6.83 19.55 7.86
C VAL A 249 5.64 19.48 8.80
N LYS A 250 4.43 19.64 8.24
CA LYS A 250 3.17 19.64 9.00
C LYS A 250 2.41 18.31 8.99
N ASN A 251 2.61 17.46 8.00
CA ASN A 251 1.89 16.18 7.89
C ASN A 251 2.89 15.03 7.95
N TRP A 252 2.79 14.20 8.98
CA TRP A 252 3.68 13.06 9.22
C TRP A 252 2.89 11.75 9.20
N ALA A 253 3.29 10.83 8.33
CA ALA A 253 2.91 9.43 8.39
C ALA A 253 4.06 8.62 8.97
N THR A 254 3.77 7.76 9.94
CA THR A 254 4.74 6.83 10.53
C THR A 254 5.07 5.69 9.55
N PHE A 255 4.07 4.89 9.18
CA PHE A 255 4.19 3.74 8.27
C PHE A 255 3.33 3.94 7.03
N ASN A 256 3.79 3.44 5.87
CA ASN A 256 2.98 3.10 4.71
C ASN A 256 2.57 1.64 4.75
N GLU A 257 1.26 1.37 4.62
CA GLU A 257 0.69 0.04 4.36
C GLU A 257 1.34 -1.09 5.19
N PRO A 258 1.33 -0.99 6.53
CA PRO A 258 2.04 -1.94 7.38
C PRO A 258 1.49 -3.37 7.28
N SER A 259 0.22 -3.52 6.86
CA SER A 259 -0.41 -4.82 6.55
C SER A 259 0.20 -5.49 5.32
N VAL A 260 0.46 -4.73 4.24
CA VAL A 260 1.14 -5.25 3.03
C VAL A 260 2.59 -5.60 3.36
N TYR A 261 3.30 -4.75 4.11
CA TYR A 261 4.66 -5.07 4.56
C TYR A 261 4.72 -6.40 5.33
N SER A 262 3.85 -6.58 6.32
CA SER A 262 3.75 -7.82 7.11
C SER A 262 3.44 -9.03 6.24
N VAL A 263 2.38 -8.99 5.41
CA VAL A 263 1.91 -10.19 4.70
C VAL A 263 2.78 -10.51 3.49
N ALA A 264 3.13 -9.52 2.67
CA ALA A 264 3.92 -9.73 1.46
C ALA A 264 5.39 -10.08 1.76
N GLY A 265 5.95 -9.50 2.83
CA GLY A 265 7.33 -9.72 3.26
C GLY A 265 7.55 -10.98 4.11
N TYR A 266 6.58 -11.32 4.98
CA TYR A 266 6.75 -12.35 6.02
C TYR A 266 5.72 -13.49 6.00
N SER A 267 4.70 -13.45 5.14
CA SER A 267 3.77 -14.58 4.94
C SER A 267 3.83 -15.15 3.52
N LYS A 268 3.92 -14.29 2.49
CA LYS A 268 3.93 -14.68 1.06
C LYS A 268 5.32 -14.67 0.41
N GLY A 269 6.29 -13.97 1.01
CA GLY A 269 7.67 -13.86 0.49
C GLY A 269 7.79 -13.23 -0.92
N LYS A 270 6.80 -12.45 -1.34
CA LYS A 270 6.72 -11.71 -2.62
C LYS A 270 7.53 -10.43 -2.60
N LYS A 271 7.58 -9.74 -1.46
CA LYS A 271 8.30 -8.48 -1.24
C LYS A 271 9.43 -8.71 -0.23
N ALA A 272 10.36 -7.76 -0.13
CA ALA A 272 11.45 -7.83 0.86
C ALA A 272 10.89 -7.95 2.30
N PRO A 273 11.48 -8.77 3.20
CA PRO A 273 12.70 -9.60 3.01
C PRO A 273 12.47 -10.99 2.38
N GLY A 274 11.26 -11.33 1.91
CA GLY A 274 11.04 -12.52 1.08
C GLY A 274 10.85 -13.85 1.82
N ARG A 275 10.26 -13.82 3.02
CA ARG A 275 10.11 -14.96 3.94
C ARG A 275 8.73 -15.62 3.79
N CYS A 276 8.70 -16.95 3.75
CA CYS A 276 7.46 -17.74 3.76
C CYS A 276 7.69 -19.21 4.18
N SER A 277 6.62 -19.94 4.51
CA SER A 277 6.63 -21.38 4.80
C SER A 277 6.64 -22.27 3.55
N PRO A 278 7.01 -23.57 3.67
CA PRO A 278 6.76 -24.58 2.64
C PRO A 278 5.29 -25.05 2.62
N PRO A 279 4.75 -25.56 1.50
CA PRO A 279 5.46 -26.03 0.30
C PRO A 279 5.63 -25.00 -0.83
N GLU A 280 5.23 -23.74 -0.65
CA GLU A 280 5.54 -22.63 -1.58
C GLU A 280 7.07 -22.45 -1.78
N ALA A 281 7.85 -22.95 -0.82
CA ALA A 281 9.30 -22.83 -0.71
C ALA A 281 10.11 -23.76 -1.66
N LEU A 282 10.11 -23.45 -2.96
CA LEU A 282 11.35 -23.54 -3.77
C LEU A 282 11.98 -22.15 -4.02
N LYS A 283 11.36 -21.05 -3.54
CA LYS A 283 11.80 -19.66 -3.81
C LYS A 283 11.77 -18.68 -2.62
N CYS A 284 11.36 -19.06 -1.40
CA CYS A 284 11.37 -18.18 -0.22
C CYS A 284 12.54 -18.46 0.73
N LEU A 285 12.86 -17.49 1.59
CA LEU A 285 13.59 -17.75 2.83
C LEU A 285 12.66 -18.48 3.81
N THR A 286 12.92 -19.78 4.05
CA THR A 286 12.00 -20.73 4.71
C THR A 286 11.76 -20.44 6.19
N ARG A 287 10.58 -19.91 6.56
CA ARG A 287 10.18 -19.56 7.94
C ARG A 287 8.66 -19.66 8.17
N ASP A 288 8.14 -19.09 9.26
CA ASP A 288 6.77 -19.32 9.76
C ASP A 288 5.77 -18.24 9.30
N SER A 289 5.02 -18.53 8.23
CA SER A 289 3.98 -17.66 7.66
C SER A 289 2.75 -17.52 8.56
N SER A 290 2.65 -18.27 9.67
CA SER A 290 1.55 -18.24 10.64
C SER A 290 1.81 -17.31 11.83
N GLU A 291 3.07 -17.02 12.17
CA GLU A 291 3.46 -16.20 13.32
C GLU A 291 4.17 -14.89 12.92
N GLU A 292 5.10 -14.94 11.96
CA GLU A 292 5.91 -13.79 11.55
C GLU A 292 5.12 -12.52 11.16
N PRO A 293 4.04 -12.57 10.34
CA PRO A 293 3.29 -11.36 9.97
C PRO A 293 2.62 -10.66 11.16
N TYR A 294 2.19 -11.41 12.19
CA TYR A 294 1.54 -10.84 13.38
C TYR A 294 2.54 -10.15 14.31
N ARG A 295 3.72 -10.73 14.47
CA ARG A 295 4.82 -10.10 15.23
C ARG A 295 5.33 -8.84 14.54
N VAL A 296 5.48 -8.87 13.22
CA VAL A 296 5.88 -7.70 12.42
C VAL A 296 4.82 -6.59 12.48
N ALA A 297 3.54 -6.93 12.41
CA ALA A 297 2.46 -5.94 12.60
C ALA A 297 2.45 -5.34 14.00
N HIS A 298 2.58 -6.18 15.04
CA HIS A 298 2.60 -5.72 16.43
C HIS A 298 3.78 -4.78 16.70
N ASN A 299 5.00 -5.14 16.27
CA ASN A 299 6.17 -4.27 16.39
C ASN A 299 6.04 -2.97 15.58
N GLN A 300 5.39 -2.98 14.41
CA GLN A 300 5.08 -1.74 13.68
C GLN A 300 4.09 -0.85 14.46
N ILE A 301 3.10 -1.43 15.16
CA ILE A 301 2.15 -0.67 15.99
C ILE A 301 2.85 -0.07 17.22
N LEU A 302 3.74 -0.81 17.89
CA LEU A 302 4.55 -0.27 19.00
C LEU A 302 5.55 0.79 18.53
N ALA A 303 6.19 0.60 17.36
CA ALA A 303 7.07 1.58 16.74
C ALA A 303 6.31 2.85 16.30
N HIS A 304 5.07 2.70 15.81
CA HIS A 304 4.16 3.83 15.56
C HIS A 304 3.91 4.61 16.86
N LEU A 305 3.51 3.92 17.93
CA LEU A 305 3.26 4.55 19.22
C LEU A 305 4.49 5.30 19.76
N ALA A 306 5.67 4.66 19.70
CA ALA A 306 6.94 5.25 20.12
C ALA A 306 7.29 6.52 19.32
N ALA A 307 7.09 6.52 18.01
CA ALA A 307 7.27 7.70 17.17
C ALA A 307 6.25 8.80 17.51
N VAL A 308 5.00 8.46 17.83
CA VAL A 308 3.99 9.45 18.24
C VAL A 308 4.37 10.09 19.59
N GLU A 309 4.87 9.33 20.57
CA GLU A 309 5.37 9.89 21.83
C GLU A 309 6.47 10.94 21.59
N GLU A 310 7.44 10.66 20.71
CA GLU A 310 8.50 11.62 20.34
C GLU A 310 7.93 12.83 19.57
N PHE A 311 6.94 12.62 18.70
CA PHE A 311 6.26 13.70 17.98
C PHE A 311 5.52 14.67 18.92
N ARG A 312 4.81 14.16 19.93
CA ARG A 312 4.14 15.02 20.94
C ARG A 312 5.14 15.83 21.76
N ASN A 313 6.34 15.29 21.99
CA ASN A 313 7.43 15.98 22.69
C ASN A 313 8.23 16.95 21.78
N CYS A 314 8.12 16.84 20.46
CA CYS A 314 8.78 17.71 19.49
C CYS A 314 8.17 19.12 19.45
N LYS A 315 8.75 20.08 20.20
CA LYS A 315 8.28 21.47 20.25
C LYS A 315 8.10 22.12 18.88
N LYS A 316 9.09 22.00 17.98
CA LYS A 316 9.04 22.52 16.60
C LYS A 316 7.82 22.01 15.83
N CYS A 317 7.54 20.71 15.96
CA CYS A 317 6.41 20.05 15.32
C CYS A 317 5.08 20.62 15.82
N GLN A 318 4.97 20.86 17.13
CA GLN A 318 3.78 21.49 17.72
C GLN A 318 3.66 22.98 17.33
N GLU A 319 4.78 23.72 17.27
CA GLU A 319 4.83 25.14 16.89
C GLU A 319 4.31 25.42 15.47
N VAL A 320 4.50 24.50 14.52
CA VAL A 320 3.95 24.62 13.15
C VAL A 320 2.52 24.09 12.99
N GLY A 321 1.91 23.59 14.07
CA GLY A 321 0.61 22.91 14.04
C GLY A 321 0.67 21.57 13.31
N GLY A 322 1.78 20.85 13.45
CA GLY A 322 1.99 19.56 12.79
C GLY A 322 1.05 18.48 13.33
N LYS A 323 0.71 17.54 12.45
CA LYS A 323 -0.12 16.36 12.72
C LYS A 323 0.63 15.07 12.37
N ILE A 324 0.37 14.01 13.12
CA ILE A 324 0.92 12.67 12.90
C ILE A 324 -0.19 11.62 12.77
N GLY A 325 0.06 10.63 11.91
CA GLY A 325 -0.83 9.49 11.71
C GLY A 325 -0.09 8.28 11.14
N ILE A 326 -0.88 7.38 10.55
CA ILE A 326 -0.42 6.19 9.83
C ILE A 326 -1.14 6.13 8.48
N VAL A 327 -0.51 5.53 7.48
CA VAL A 327 -1.13 5.32 6.16
C VAL A 327 -1.47 3.84 6.03
N LEU A 328 -2.76 3.52 5.96
CA LEU A 328 -3.27 2.17 5.80
C LEU A 328 -3.79 1.97 4.37
N VAL A 329 -3.58 0.80 3.78
CA VAL A 329 -4.35 0.39 2.60
C VAL A 329 -5.63 -0.29 3.04
N SER A 330 -6.73 0.07 2.40
CA SER A 330 -7.92 -0.77 2.41
C SER A 330 -8.63 -0.68 1.08
N HIS A 331 -9.06 -1.83 0.59
CA HIS A 331 -10.07 -1.93 -0.45
C HIS A 331 -11.44 -1.78 0.20
N TRP A 332 -12.48 -1.65 -0.63
CA TRP A 332 -13.83 -1.97 -0.19
C TRP A 332 -14.14 -3.44 -0.47
N PHE A 333 -14.85 -4.10 0.43
CA PHE A 333 -15.26 -5.48 0.28
C PHE A 333 -16.78 -5.57 0.16
N GLU A 334 -17.26 -6.11 -0.96
CA GLU A 334 -18.67 -6.48 -1.14
C GLU A 334 -18.80 -8.01 -1.02
N PRO A 335 -19.97 -8.54 -0.64
CA PRO A 335 -20.27 -9.96 -0.81
C PRO A 335 -20.32 -10.36 -2.29
N LYS A 336 -19.88 -11.57 -2.66
CA LYS A 336 -20.01 -12.08 -4.04
C LYS A 336 -21.48 -12.35 -4.40
N ASP A 337 -22.27 -12.90 -3.48
CA ASP A 337 -23.73 -12.84 -3.50
C ASP A 337 -24.27 -12.09 -2.26
N PRO A 338 -24.87 -10.89 -2.42
CA PRO A 338 -25.41 -10.12 -1.30
C PRO A 338 -26.59 -10.78 -0.59
N ASN A 339 -27.21 -11.81 -1.17
CA ASN A 339 -28.30 -12.57 -0.55
C ASN A 339 -27.79 -13.75 0.29
N LEU A 340 -26.49 -14.06 0.22
CA LEU A 340 -25.88 -15.16 0.97
C LEU A 340 -25.15 -14.62 2.21
N SER A 341 -25.70 -14.86 3.40
CA SER A 341 -25.16 -14.36 4.67
C SER A 341 -23.69 -14.71 4.91
N LYS A 342 -23.21 -15.84 4.39
CA LYS A 342 -21.79 -16.24 4.48
C LYS A 342 -20.85 -15.36 3.65
N ASP A 343 -21.30 -14.84 2.51
CA ASP A 343 -20.51 -13.91 1.69
C ASP A 343 -20.51 -12.50 2.32
N VAL A 344 -21.63 -12.12 2.96
CA VAL A 344 -21.73 -10.87 3.73
C VAL A 344 -20.75 -10.87 4.91
N GLU A 345 -20.72 -11.97 5.67
CA GLU A 345 -19.75 -12.14 6.77
C GLU A 345 -18.31 -12.20 6.26
N ALA A 346 -18.04 -12.90 5.14
CA ALA A 346 -16.71 -12.92 4.53
C ALA A 346 -16.24 -11.51 4.10
N ALA A 347 -17.14 -10.67 3.60
CA ALA A 347 -16.83 -9.27 3.24
C ALA A 347 -16.51 -8.43 4.49
N ARG A 348 -17.30 -8.58 5.56
CA ARG A 348 -17.06 -7.93 6.85
C ARG A 348 -15.71 -8.31 7.45
N ARG A 349 -15.40 -9.62 7.51
CA ARG A 349 -14.11 -10.14 8.00
C ARG A 349 -12.93 -9.66 7.17
N SER A 350 -13.08 -9.57 5.85
CA SER A 350 -12.03 -9.05 4.95
C SER A 350 -11.68 -7.59 5.26
N LEU A 351 -12.66 -6.76 5.58
CA LEU A 351 -12.46 -5.38 6.00
C LEU A 351 -11.80 -5.28 7.38
N GLU A 352 -12.22 -6.09 8.35
CA GLU A 352 -11.59 -6.16 9.68
C GLU A 352 -10.12 -6.62 9.61
N TYR A 353 -9.80 -7.60 8.76
CA TYR A 353 -8.43 -8.07 8.57
C TYR A 353 -7.53 -7.06 7.83
N GLN A 354 -8.05 -6.35 6.81
CA GLN A 354 -7.24 -5.39 6.05
C GLN A 354 -7.12 -4.00 6.71
N LEU A 355 -8.22 -3.44 7.20
CA LEU A 355 -8.28 -2.11 7.83
C LEU A 355 -8.22 -2.22 9.36
N GLY A 356 -9.10 -3.04 9.93
CA GLY A 356 -9.31 -3.16 11.39
C GLY A 356 -8.07 -3.63 12.13
N TRP A 357 -7.25 -4.51 11.53
CA TRP A 357 -6.00 -5.04 12.11
C TRP A 357 -5.07 -3.95 12.65
N PHE A 358 -4.99 -2.80 11.96
CA PHE A 358 -4.23 -1.64 12.43
C PHE A 358 -5.13 -0.55 13.00
N LEU A 359 -6.29 -0.27 12.40
CA LEU A 359 -7.10 0.87 12.84
C LEU A 359 -7.81 0.63 14.18
N ARG A 360 -8.28 -0.59 14.48
CA ARG A 360 -8.90 -0.89 15.78
C ARG A 360 -7.94 -0.73 16.97
N PRO A 361 -6.67 -1.21 16.92
CA PRO A 361 -5.69 -0.88 17.95
C PRO A 361 -5.54 0.64 18.18
N LEU A 362 -5.46 1.42 17.10
CA LEU A 362 -5.20 2.87 17.17
C LEU A 362 -6.43 3.69 17.59
N THR A 363 -7.64 3.15 17.46
CA THR A 363 -8.90 3.78 17.90
C THR A 363 -9.35 3.27 19.26
N TYR A 364 -9.27 1.96 19.52
CA TYR A 364 -9.87 1.27 20.66
C TYR A 364 -8.86 0.55 21.58
N GLY A 365 -7.56 0.57 21.25
CA GLY A 365 -6.50 -0.04 22.06
C GLY A 365 -6.44 -1.57 22.01
N GLN A 366 -7.16 -2.21 21.08
CA GLN A 366 -7.23 -3.66 20.92
C GLN A 366 -7.42 -4.07 19.45
N TYR A 367 -6.96 -5.26 19.09
CA TYR A 367 -7.18 -5.86 17.77
C TYR A 367 -8.67 -6.20 17.50
N PRO A 368 -9.09 -6.42 16.24
CA PRO A 368 -10.42 -6.95 15.93
C PRO A 368 -10.72 -8.24 16.70
N ILE A 369 -11.98 -8.43 17.11
CA ILE A 369 -12.39 -9.60 17.91
C ILE A 369 -12.31 -10.88 17.09
N GLU A 370 -12.52 -10.78 15.78
CA GLU A 370 -12.28 -11.82 14.79
C GLU A 370 -10.85 -12.32 14.91
N MET A 371 -9.87 -11.42 14.77
CA MET A 371 -8.45 -11.77 14.81
C MET A 371 -8.04 -12.35 16.17
N GLN A 372 -8.57 -11.82 17.29
CA GLN A 372 -8.32 -12.38 18.61
C GLN A 372 -8.79 -13.85 18.72
N ASN A 373 -9.94 -14.17 18.14
CA ASN A 373 -10.51 -15.52 18.15
C ASN A 373 -9.80 -16.47 17.16
N ASP A 374 -9.57 -16.03 15.92
CA ASP A 374 -9.03 -16.87 14.85
C ASP A 374 -7.51 -17.12 15.01
N VAL A 375 -6.76 -16.06 15.32
CA VAL A 375 -5.29 -16.07 15.38
C VAL A 375 -4.82 -16.55 16.76
N ASN A 376 -5.57 -16.19 17.81
CA ASN A 376 -5.41 -16.67 19.18
C ASN A 376 -3.96 -16.44 19.68
N ILE A 377 -3.30 -17.43 20.29
CA ILE A 377 -1.94 -17.35 20.85
C ILE A 377 -0.83 -16.84 19.91
N ARG A 378 -1.07 -16.74 18.59
CA ARG A 378 -0.11 -16.17 17.62
C ARG A 378 -0.23 -14.65 17.47
N LEU A 379 -1.31 -14.05 17.95
CA LEU A 379 -1.53 -12.60 17.96
C LEU A 379 -0.99 -12.03 19.28
N PRO A 380 0.08 -11.20 19.27
CA PRO A 380 0.65 -10.71 20.51
C PRO A 380 -0.26 -9.66 21.16
N GLU A 381 -0.44 -9.75 22.48
CA GLU A 381 -1.30 -8.86 23.27
C GLU A 381 -0.63 -7.52 23.58
N PHE A 382 -1.42 -6.44 23.67
CA PHE A 382 -0.94 -5.15 24.20
C PHE A 382 -1.08 -5.11 25.73
N THR A 383 -0.13 -4.48 26.41
CA THR A 383 -0.30 -4.12 27.82
C THR A 383 -1.39 -3.06 28.00
N GLU A 384 -1.92 -2.93 29.22
CA GLU A 384 -2.90 -1.88 29.57
C GLU A 384 -2.36 -0.46 29.29
N GLU A 385 -1.06 -0.22 29.54
CA GLU A 385 -0.42 1.07 29.25
C GLU A 385 -0.36 1.35 27.74
N GLU A 386 0.04 0.36 26.93
CA GLU A 386 0.05 0.51 25.46
C GLU A 386 -1.35 0.73 24.91
N SER A 387 -2.33 -0.06 25.37
CA SER A 387 -3.74 0.08 24.97
C SER A 387 -4.28 1.50 25.20
N GLU A 388 -4.02 2.09 26.38
CA GLU A 388 -4.47 3.45 26.72
C GLU A 388 -3.74 4.58 25.97
N LYS A 389 -2.50 4.33 25.53
CA LYS A 389 -1.75 5.26 24.70
C LYS A 389 -2.15 5.16 23.22
N LEU A 390 -2.39 3.94 22.71
CA LEU A 390 -2.78 3.69 21.32
C LEU A 390 -4.07 4.45 20.96
N LYS A 391 -5.06 4.50 21.86
CA LYS A 391 -6.31 5.29 21.71
C LYS A 391 -6.11 6.80 21.46
N LYS A 392 -4.88 7.32 21.60
CA LYS A 392 -4.51 8.75 21.46
C LYS A 392 -3.35 8.93 20.46
N SER A 393 -3.09 7.92 19.63
CA SER A 393 -1.91 7.87 18.75
C SER A 393 -2.08 8.57 17.39
N LEU A 394 -3.31 8.89 16.99
CA LEU A 394 -3.61 9.49 15.67
C LEU A 394 -4.17 10.91 15.79
N ASP A 395 -3.67 11.82 14.95
CA ASP A 395 -4.36 13.07 14.59
C ASP A 395 -5.23 12.89 13.33
N PHE A 396 -4.85 11.96 12.45
CA PHE A 396 -5.54 11.65 11.20
C PHE A 396 -5.32 10.18 10.79
N VAL A 397 -6.22 9.67 9.94
CA VAL A 397 -6.07 8.39 9.23
C VAL A 397 -5.63 8.68 7.79
N GLY A 398 -4.45 8.20 7.40
CA GLY A 398 -4.04 8.15 6.01
C GLY A 398 -4.62 6.89 5.36
N LEU A 399 -5.21 7.02 4.18
CA LEU A 399 -5.81 5.92 3.44
C LEU A 399 -5.23 5.82 2.03
N ASN A 400 -4.73 4.64 1.68
CA ASN A 400 -4.41 4.25 0.32
C ASN A 400 -5.59 3.44 -0.23
N TYR A 401 -6.16 3.89 -1.35
CA TYR A 401 -7.34 3.28 -1.95
C TYR A 401 -7.17 3.10 -3.46
N TYR A 402 -7.24 1.84 -3.90
CA TYR A 402 -7.10 1.46 -5.31
C TYR A 402 -8.38 0.87 -5.92
N GLY A 403 -9.28 0.32 -5.10
CA GLY A 403 -10.53 -0.26 -5.59
C GLY A 403 -11.22 -1.21 -4.60
N ALA A 404 -11.88 -2.24 -5.13
CA ALA A 404 -12.67 -3.19 -4.35
C ALA A 404 -12.42 -4.66 -4.73
N PHE A 405 -12.94 -5.56 -3.89
CA PHE A 405 -13.06 -6.98 -4.18
C PHE A 405 -14.39 -7.55 -3.70
N PHE A 406 -14.74 -8.72 -4.23
CA PHE A 406 -15.88 -9.53 -3.79
C PHE A 406 -15.39 -10.67 -2.91
N SER A 407 -16.07 -10.87 -1.78
CA SER A 407 -15.67 -11.84 -0.76
C SER A 407 -16.59 -13.06 -0.73
N THR A 408 -15.99 -14.22 -0.46
CA THR A 408 -16.64 -15.51 -0.23
C THR A 408 -15.97 -16.21 0.94
N PRO A 409 -16.63 -17.11 1.68
CA PRO A 409 -15.98 -17.86 2.76
C PRO A 409 -14.87 -18.78 2.23
N LEU A 410 -13.77 -18.89 2.96
CA LEU A 410 -12.73 -19.88 2.68
C LEU A 410 -13.19 -21.27 3.14
N ALA A 411 -13.41 -22.17 2.18
CA ALA A 411 -13.75 -23.55 2.47
C ALA A 411 -12.51 -24.35 2.90
N ASN A 412 -12.64 -25.10 4.01
CA ASN A 412 -11.64 -26.05 4.52
C ASN A 412 -10.27 -25.43 4.87
N VAL A 413 -10.21 -24.65 5.95
CA VAL A 413 -8.92 -24.22 6.55
C VAL A 413 -8.16 -25.45 7.06
N ASN A 414 -6.94 -25.65 6.55
CA ASN A 414 -6.05 -26.70 7.04
C ASN A 414 -5.31 -26.20 8.29
N SER A 415 -5.65 -26.74 9.46
CA SER A 415 -5.02 -26.38 10.75
C SER A 415 -3.52 -26.71 10.84
N SER A 416 -2.96 -27.46 9.90
CA SER A 416 -1.51 -27.70 9.78
C SER A 416 -0.78 -26.74 8.84
N GLN A 417 -1.49 -25.80 8.20
CA GLN A 417 -0.96 -24.82 7.24
C GLN A 417 -1.58 -23.43 7.50
N LEU A 418 -1.49 -22.97 8.75
CA LEU A 418 -1.98 -21.65 9.14
C LEU A 418 -1.14 -20.53 8.50
N SER A 419 -1.80 -19.43 8.17
CA SER A 419 -1.24 -18.22 7.59
C SER A 419 -2.24 -17.09 7.73
N TYR A 420 -1.78 -15.84 7.60
CA TYR A 420 -2.68 -14.68 7.57
C TYR A 420 -3.89 -14.86 6.62
N ALA A 421 -3.64 -15.40 5.42
CA ALA A 421 -4.68 -15.60 4.41
C ALA A 421 -5.68 -16.70 4.82
N SER A 422 -5.23 -17.74 5.52
CA SER A 422 -6.14 -18.78 6.02
C SER A 422 -6.96 -18.30 7.20
N ASP A 423 -6.36 -17.53 8.12
CA ASP A 423 -6.98 -17.05 9.37
C ASP A 423 -8.15 -16.06 9.13
N MET A 424 -8.07 -15.28 8.06
CA MET A 424 -9.16 -14.39 7.63
C MET A 424 -10.49 -15.14 7.36
N HIS A 425 -10.44 -16.45 7.07
CA HIS A 425 -11.58 -17.30 6.69
C HIS A 425 -12.36 -16.78 5.46
N ALA A 426 -11.74 -15.95 4.61
CA ALA A 426 -12.34 -15.40 3.39
C ALA A 426 -11.41 -15.52 2.19
N ASN A 427 -12.00 -15.63 1.00
CA ASN A 427 -11.35 -15.50 -0.30
C ASN A 427 -11.87 -14.22 -0.98
N TRP A 428 -10.97 -13.45 -1.60
CA TRP A 428 -11.36 -12.33 -2.46
C TRP A 428 -11.28 -12.70 -3.94
N THR A 429 -12.13 -12.08 -4.74
CA THR A 429 -12.12 -12.20 -6.21
C THR A 429 -12.52 -10.88 -6.86
N ALA A 430 -12.10 -10.66 -8.10
CA ALA A 430 -12.56 -9.57 -8.93
C ALA A 430 -13.96 -9.83 -9.55
N GLU A 431 -14.45 -11.07 -9.49
CA GLU A 431 -15.71 -11.50 -10.11
C GLU A 431 -16.89 -11.45 -9.11
N GLN A 432 -17.88 -10.61 -9.40
CA GLN A 432 -19.19 -10.66 -8.74
C GLN A 432 -20.19 -11.47 -9.57
N ASN A 433 -21.06 -12.23 -8.91
CA ASN A 433 -22.14 -12.94 -9.59
C ASN A 433 -23.06 -11.94 -10.30
N HIS A 434 -23.43 -12.24 -11.55
CA HIS A 434 -24.35 -11.44 -12.39
C HIS A 434 -23.89 -10.01 -12.77
N SER A 435 -22.63 -9.65 -12.53
CA SER A 435 -22.05 -8.32 -12.83
C SER A 435 -20.91 -8.35 -13.87
N PRO A 436 -21.14 -8.82 -15.12
CA PRO A 436 -20.07 -9.07 -16.11
C PRO A 436 -19.40 -7.80 -16.68
N HIS A 437 -19.74 -6.62 -16.17
CA HIS A 437 -19.24 -5.31 -16.65
C HIS A 437 -18.18 -4.71 -15.72
N LEU A 438 -17.91 -5.35 -14.58
CA LEU A 438 -16.86 -4.90 -13.66
C LEU A 438 -15.50 -5.04 -14.32
N LYS A 439 -14.72 -3.97 -14.18
CA LYS A 439 -13.42 -3.82 -14.82
C LYS A 439 -12.34 -3.65 -13.78
N SER A 440 -11.27 -4.39 -13.95
CA SER A 440 -10.11 -4.35 -13.06
C SER A 440 -8.94 -3.62 -13.70
N THR A 441 -8.02 -3.12 -12.88
CA THR A 441 -6.72 -2.64 -13.38
C THR A 441 -5.87 -3.80 -13.91
N SER A 442 -4.69 -3.54 -14.48
CA SER A 442 -3.79 -4.61 -14.93
C SER A 442 -3.21 -5.40 -13.76
N MET A 443 -3.18 -4.81 -12.57
CA MET A 443 -2.96 -5.49 -11.29
C MET A 443 -4.23 -6.17 -10.74
N GLY A 444 -5.32 -6.31 -11.51
CA GLY A 444 -6.50 -7.11 -11.16
C GLY A 444 -7.40 -6.57 -10.04
N ILE A 445 -7.17 -5.34 -9.57
CA ILE A 445 -8.00 -4.64 -8.57
C ILE A 445 -9.26 -4.10 -9.24
N VAL A 446 -10.46 -4.35 -8.69
CA VAL A 446 -11.72 -3.88 -9.32
C VAL A 446 -11.85 -2.37 -9.17
N ILE A 447 -12.01 -1.65 -10.30
CA ILE A 447 -12.18 -0.20 -10.32
C ILE A 447 -13.58 0.13 -9.81
N TYR A 448 -13.68 0.52 -8.53
CA TYR A 448 -14.97 0.67 -7.84
C TYR A 448 -15.05 1.95 -7.00
N PRO A 449 -15.19 3.15 -7.62
CA PRO A 449 -15.17 4.42 -6.89
C PRO A 449 -16.23 4.54 -5.77
N VAL A 450 -17.38 3.87 -5.92
CA VAL A 450 -18.42 3.81 -4.87
C VAL A 450 -17.92 3.11 -3.59
N GLY A 451 -16.94 2.21 -3.70
CA GLY A 451 -16.27 1.59 -2.56
C GLY A 451 -15.50 2.60 -1.72
N LEU A 452 -14.86 3.61 -2.34
CA LEU A 452 -14.23 4.70 -1.59
C LEU A 452 -15.26 5.47 -0.76
N MET A 453 -16.44 5.74 -1.31
CA MET A 453 -17.53 6.41 -0.60
C MET A 453 -17.95 5.61 0.64
N LYS A 454 -18.16 4.30 0.47
CA LYS A 454 -18.53 3.37 1.55
C LYS A 454 -17.44 3.27 2.61
N LEU A 455 -16.17 3.18 2.20
CA LEU A 455 -15.01 3.07 3.09
C LEU A 455 -14.79 4.34 3.91
N LEU A 456 -14.88 5.52 3.28
CA LEU A 456 -14.80 6.81 3.97
C LEU A 456 -15.94 6.95 4.99
N LYS A 457 -17.16 6.56 4.63
CA LYS A 457 -18.30 6.53 5.54
C LYS A 457 -18.10 5.55 6.69
N HIS A 458 -17.61 4.34 6.42
CA HIS A 458 -17.32 3.33 7.44
C HIS A 458 -16.26 3.81 8.43
N ILE A 459 -15.15 4.41 7.97
CA ILE A 459 -14.14 5.01 8.86
C ILE A 459 -14.76 6.12 9.72
N LYS A 460 -15.58 6.98 9.11
CA LYS A 460 -16.27 8.07 9.81
C LYS A 460 -17.22 7.55 10.90
N ASP A 461 -18.03 6.56 10.59
CA ASP A 461 -19.11 6.09 11.46
C ASP A 461 -18.61 5.07 12.52
N GLU A 462 -17.62 4.22 12.20
CA GLU A 462 -17.12 3.14 13.09
C GLU A 462 -15.79 3.44 13.80
N TYR A 463 -15.07 4.54 13.48
CA TYR A 463 -13.74 4.83 14.06
C TYR A 463 -13.60 6.22 14.68
N MET A 464 -14.67 6.71 15.31
CA MET A 464 -14.75 8.01 16.01
C MET A 464 -14.58 9.26 15.14
N ASP A 465 -15.02 9.21 13.86
CA ASP A 465 -15.03 10.36 12.94
C ASP A 465 -13.69 11.12 12.88
N PRO A 466 -12.58 10.46 12.47
CA PRO A 466 -11.26 11.07 12.42
C PRO A 466 -11.12 12.01 11.21
N GLU A 467 -10.09 12.86 11.19
CA GLU A 467 -9.65 13.46 9.93
C GLU A 467 -9.08 12.37 9.01
N ILE A 468 -9.38 12.45 7.71
CA ILE A 468 -8.93 11.47 6.71
C ILE A 468 -8.14 12.19 5.62
N TYR A 469 -7.05 11.58 5.16
CA TYR A 469 -6.33 11.96 3.95
C TYR A 469 -6.26 10.75 3.02
N ILE A 470 -6.65 10.89 1.76
CA ILE A 470 -6.29 9.90 0.74
C ILE A 470 -4.82 10.13 0.40
N MET A 471 -3.95 9.22 0.82
CA MET A 471 -2.50 9.33 0.71
C MET A 471 -1.94 8.62 -0.52
N GLU A 472 -2.72 7.68 -1.09
CA GLU A 472 -2.53 7.11 -2.43
C GLU A 472 -3.89 6.78 -3.05
N ASN A 473 -4.02 7.09 -4.33
CA ASN A 473 -5.09 6.62 -5.21
C ASN A 473 -4.57 6.74 -6.64
N GLY A 474 -4.63 5.65 -7.40
CA GLY A 474 -4.01 5.58 -8.72
C GLY A 474 -4.52 4.40 -9.53
N MET A 475 -4.17 4.40 -10.82
CA MET A 475 -4.42 3.29 -11.72
C MET A 475 -3.17 2.99 -12.52
N ASP A 476 -2.79 1.72 -12.52
CA ASP A 476 -1.70 1.17 -13.32
C ASP A 476 -2.07 1.05 -14.81
N GLU A 477 -1.04 1.14 -15.66
CA GLU A 477 -1.06 0.69 -17.04
C GLU A 477 0.21 -0.14 -17.30
N ILE A 478 0.09 -1.21 -18.08
CA ILE A 478 1.26 -1.94 -18.58
C ILE A 478 1.92 -1.13 -19.70
N ASP A 479 3.25 -1.07 -19.67
CA ASP A 479 4.07 -0.68 -20.81
C ASP A 479 5.24 -1.65 -20.99
N TYR A 480 5.34 -2.22 -22.18
CA TYR A 480 6.41 -3.13 -22.56
C TYR A 480 7.65 -2.41 -23.13
N GLY A 481 7.72 -1.07 -23.01
CA GLY A 481 8.80 -0.24 -23.52
C GLY A 481 8.77 -0.02 -25.04
N THR A 482 7.65 -0.39 -25.68
CA THR A 482 7.45 -0.31 -27.14
C THR A 482 6.53 0.84 -27.57
N LYS A 483 5.85 1.49 -26.61
CA LYS A 483 4.97 2.64 -26.87
C LYS A 483 5.80 3.86 -27.28
N THR A 484 5.36 4.59 -28.30
CA THR A 484 5.88 5.95 -28.53
C THR A 484 5.46 6.87 -27.39
N VAL A 485 6.19 7.98 -27.18
CA VAL A 485 5.82 8.98 -26.16
C VAL A 485 4.36 9.43 -26.31
N ALA A 486 3.87 9.64 -27.53
CA ALA A 486 2.49 10.06 -27.79
C ALA A 486 1.45 9.02 -27.34
N GLU A 487 1.72 7.73 -27.55
CA GLU A 487 0.86 6.63 -27.09
C GLU A 487 0.92 6.49 -25.56
N ALA A 488 2.12 6.57 -24.98
CA ALA A 488 2.31 6.49 -23.54
C ALA A 488 1.66 7.67 -22.78
N THR A 489 1.64 8.87 -23.35
CA THR A 489 0.97 10.03 -22.74
C THR A 489 -0.56 10.00 -22.86
N ASN A 490 -1.16 9.11 -23.67
CA ASN A 490 -2.61 9.04 -23.86
C ASN A 490 -3.29 8.03 -22.93
N ASP A 491 -3.24 8.29 -21.63
CA ASP A 491 -3.71 7.41 -20.55
C ASP A 491 -5.19 7.60 -20.18
N TYR A 492 -6.08 7.33 -21.13
CA TYR A 492 -7.53 7.52 -20.95
C TYR A 492 -8.09 6.80 -19.71
N GLY A 493 -7.62 5.57 -19.41
CA GLY A 493 -8.07 4.79 -18.26
C GLY A 493 -7.78 5.50 -16.92
N ARG A 494 -6.52 5.91 -16.70
CA ARG A 494 -6.09 6.64 -15.50
C ARG A 494 -6.83 7.96 -15.33
N LYS A 495 -7.05 8.69 -16.42
CA LYS A 495 -7.83 9.94 -16.40
C LYS A 495 -9.26 9.72 -15.89
N GLU A 496 -9.99 8.75 -16.43
CA GLU A 496 -11.37 8.48 -16.00
C GLU A 496 -11.43 7.87 -14.58
N PHE A 497 -10.43 7.08 -14.19
CA PHE A 497 -10.26 6.62 -12.81
C PHE A 497 -10.16 7.81 -11.84
N ILE A 498 -9.23 8.75 -12.05
CA ILE A 498 -9.03 9.91 -11.17
C ILE A 498 -10.28 10.78 -11.10
N LYS A 499 -10.89 11.10 -12.27
CA LYS A 499 -12.16 11.85 -12.35
C LYS A 499 -13.26 11.24 -11.49
N SER A 500 -13.43 9.93 -11.57
CA SER A 500 -14.48 9.22 -10.83
C SER A 500 -14.24 9.19 -9.30
N HIS A 501 -12.98 9.12 -8.85
CA HIS A 501 -12.66 9.18 -7.42
C HIS A 501 -12.76 10.60 -6.86
N ILE A 502 -12.35 11.64 -7.61
CA ILE A 502 -12.55 13.05 -7.21
C ILE A 502 -14.04 13.38 -7.06
N LEU A 503 -14.89 12.91 -7.99
CA LEU A 503 -16.34 13.04 -7.89
C LEU A 503 -16.88 12.42 -6.58
N ILE A 504 -16.43 11.21 -6.23
CA ILE A 504 -16.88 10.51 -5.02
C ILE A 504 -16.37 11.18 -3.73
N MET A 505 -15.13 11.66 -3.69
CA MET A 505 -14.60 12.40 -2.53
C MET A 505 -15.40 13.69 -2.30
N GLY A 506 -15.69 14.45 -3.36
CA GLY A 506 -16.54 15.64 -3.28
C GLY A 506 -17.96 15.34 -2.78
N LYS A 507 -18.53 14.18 -3.16
CA LYS A 507 -19.81 13.70 -2.60
C LYS A 507 -19.69 13.29 -1.12
N SER A 508 -18.63 12.58 -0.73
CA SER A 508 -18.41 12.14 0.66
C SER A 508 -18.26 13.33 1.62
N ILE A 509 -17.60 14.41 1.17
CA ILE A 509 -17.52 15.67 1.92
C ILE A 509 -18.91 16.31 2.07
N ARG A 510 -19.66 16.48 0.96
CA ARG A 510 -20.94 17.23 0.97
C ARG A 510 -22.14 16.48 1.54
N MET A 511 -22.21 15.16 1.35
CA MET A 511 -23.38 14.34 1.69
C MET A 511 -23.20 13.62 3.03
N ASP A 512 -22.05 12.99 3.25
CA ASP A 512 -21.76 12.22 4.46
C ASP A 512 -21.02 13.04 5.54
N ASN A 513 -20.64 14.28 5.25
CA ASN A 513 -19.85 15.16 6.11
C ASN A 513 -18.51 14.54 6.57
N VAL A 514 -17.89 13.73 5.70
CA VAL A 514 -16.57 13.13 5.97
C VAL A 514 -15.51 14.22 6.09
N LYS A 515 -14.70 14.17 7.15
CA LYS A 515 -13.56 15.09 7.41
C LYS A 515 -12.36 14.80 6.50
N LEU A 516 -12.58 14.79 5.18
CA LEU A 516 -11.52 14.58 4.21
C LEU A 516 -10.70 15.87 4.03
N LYS A 517 -9.38 15.78 4.22
CA LYS A 517 -8.45 16.92 4.27
C LYS A 517 -7.41 16.96 3.15
N GLY A 518 -7.25 15.89 2.40
CA GLY A 518 -6.40 15.89 1.22
C GLY A 518 -6.52 14.65 0.36
N TYR A 519 -6.00 14.77 -0.85
CA TYR A 519 -5.93 13.76 -1.89
C TYR A 519 -4.54 13.81 -2.54
N PHE A 520 -3.77 12.74 -2.38
CA PHE A 520 -2.48 12.54 -3.02
C PHE A 520 -2.56 11.39 -4.03
N ILE A 521 -2.31 11.70 -5.29
CA ILE A 521 -2.39 10.73 -6.40
C ILE A 521 -1.15 9.84 -6.40
N TRP A 522 -1.35 8.52 -6.52
CA TRP A 522 -0.28 7.58 -6.88
C TRP A 522 -0.20 7.46 -8.41
N SER A 523 0.82 8.00 -9.08
CA SER A 523 2.00 8.71 -8.56
C SER A 523 2.31 9.95 -9.38
N LEU A 524 3.24 10.79 -8.92
CA LEU A 524 3.71 11.95 -9.69
C LEU A 524 4.25 11.52 -11.06
N MET A 525 5.07 10.48 -11.09
CA MET A 525 5.76 9.99 -12.28
C MET A 525 5.94 8.47 -12.20
N ASP A 526 6.07 7.82 -13.36
CA ASP A 526 6.39 6.39 -13.40
C ASP A 526 7.67 6.09 -12.62
N ASN A 527 7.72 4.95 -11.95
CA ASN A 527 8.74 4.59 -10.98
C ASN A 527 8.90 3.07 -10.88
N PHE A 528 9.80 2.59 -10.01
CA PHE A 528 9.99 1.16 -9.77
C PHE A 528 8.83 0.58 -8.93
N GLU A 529 7.97 -0.26 -9.51
CA GLU A 529 6.78 -0.80 -8.86
C GLU A 529 7.06 -2.17 -8.20
N TRP A 530 7.98 -2.18 -7.23
CA TRP A 530 8.26 -3.35 -6.37
C TRP A 530 8.60 -4.63 -7.16
N ASP A 531 7.88 -5.74 -6.97
CA ASP A 531 8.05 -6.99 -7.72
C ASP A 531 7.70 -6.88 -9.21
N LYS A 532 7.17 -5.73 -9.67
CA LYS A 532 6.80 -5.44 -11.06
C LYS A 532 7.83 -4.64 -11.85
N GLY A 533 8.93 -4.23 -11.22
CA GLY A 533 9.98 -3.47 -11.88
C GLY A 533 9.43 -2.19 -12.52
N TYR A 534 9.91 -1.85 -13.72
CA TYR A 534 9.54 -0.62 -14.43
C TYR A 534 8.40 -0.79 -15.45
N LYS A 535 7.83 -1.99 -15.58
CA LYS A 535 6.78 -2.35 -16.56
C LYS A 535 5.40 -1.82 -16.18
N ILE A 536 5.09 -1.78 -14.89
CA ILE A 536 3.83 -1.25 -14.37
C ILE A 536 3.99 0.24 -14.09
N ARG A 537 3.12 1.05 -14.69
CA ARG A 537 3.24 2.51 -14.69
C ARG A 537 2.04 3.17 -14.05
N PHE A 538 2.29 4.04 -13.06
CA PHE A 538 1.26 4.79 -12.31
C PHE A 538 1.32 6.31 -12.51
N GLY A 539 2.33 6.84 -13.22
CA GLY A 539 2.64 8.26 -13.20
C GLY A 539 1.68 9.15 -13.97
N LEU A 540 1.33 10.30 -13.39
CA LEU A 540 0.79 11.45 -14.14
C LEU A 540 1.79 12.00 -15.18
N TYR A 541 3.09 11.75 -14.96
CA TYR A 541 4.14 11.93 -15.94
C TYR A 541 4.72 10.57 -16.39
N TYR A 542 4.71 10.34 -17.71
CA TYR A 542 5.44 9.24 -18.32
C TYR A 542 6.96 9.47 -18.15
N VAL A 543 7.70 8.47 -17.68
CA VAL A 543 9.17 8.52 -17.62
C VAL A 543 9.75 7.67 -18.75
N ASP A 544 10.42 8.34 -19.69
CA ASP A 544 11.14 7.67 -20.77
C ASP A 544 12.50 7.17 -20.26
N TYR A 545 12.54 5.90 -19.85
CA TYR A 545 13.76 5.24 -19.36
C TYR A 545 14.86 5.13 -20.43
N ASN A 546 14.51 5.23 -21.72
CA ASN A 546 15.46 5.16 -22.83
C ASN A 546 16.03 6.53 -23.22
N ASP A 547 15.29 7.63 -23.01
CA ASP A 547 15.72 9.02 -23.27
C ASP A 547 16.04 9.79 -21.97
N ASN A 548 17.06 9.31 -21.25
CA ASN A 548 17.63 9.97 -20.07
C ASN A 548 16.57 10.31 -18.99
N MET A 549 15.57 9.43 -18.79
CA MET A 549 14.51 9.58 -17.79
C MET A 549 13.74 10.90 -17.91
N LYS A 550 13.49 11.38 -19.15
CA LYS A 550 12.64 12.55 -19.37
C LYS A 550 11.21 12.28 -18.92
N ARG A 551 10.60 13.28 -18.28
CA ARG A 551 9.20 13.28 -17.83
C ARG A 551 8.32 13.95 -18.87
N TYR A 552 7.22 13.31 -19.25
CA TYR A 552 6.22 13.84 -20.19
C TYR A 552 4.84 13.81 -19.54
N MET A 553 4.14 14.94 -19.46
CA MET A 553 2.79 15.00 -18.87
C MET A 553 1.85 14.10 -19.66
N ARG A 554 1.09 13.25 -18.96
CA ARG A 554 0.04 12.43 -19.56
C ARG A 554 -1.30 13.15 -19.55
N SER A 555 -2.25 12.65 -20.33
CA SER A 555 -3.61 13.21 -20.46
C SER A 555 -4.37 13.29 -19.14
N SER A 556 -4.09 12.40 -18.19
CA SER A 556 -4.60 12.46 -16.81
C SER A 556 -4.05 13.65 -16.03
N GLY A 557 -2.75 13.95 -16.16
CA GLY A 557 -2.10 15.13 -15.59
C GLY A 557 -2.58 16.43 -16.22
N GLU A 558 -2.77 16.46 -17.55
CA GLU A 558 -3.37 17.60 -18.25
C GLU A 558 -4.77 17.91 -17.74
N TRP A 559 -5.63 16.88 -17.60
CA TRP A 559 -6.97 17.04 -17.06
C TRP A 559 -6.95 17.49 -15.59
N LEU A 560 -6.09 16.91 -14.75
CA LEU A 560 -5.95 17.30 -13.34
C LEU A 560 -5.57 18.77 -13.21
N ARG A 561 -4.57 19.22 -13.99
CA ARG A 561 -4.16 20.63 -14.05
C ARG A 561 -5.35 21.54 -14.33
N ASP A 562 -6.14 21.22 -15.33
CA ASP A 562 -7.24 22.10 -15.76
C ASP A 562 -8.44 22.04 -14.80
N PHE A 563 -8.67 20.93 -14.09
CA PHE A 563 -9.57 20.87 -12.93
C PHE A 563 -9.09 21.76 -11.77
N LEU A 564 -7.81 21.69 -11.39
CA LEU A 564 -7.26 22.46 -10.27
C LEU A 564 -7.15 23.98 -10.56
N ASP A 565 -7.02 24.35 -11.84
CA ASP A 565 -7.10 25.72 -12.38
C ASP A 565 -8.55 26.21 -12.58
N SER A 566 -9.55 25.46 -12.07
CA SER A 566 -11.00 25.71 -12.16
C SER A 566 -11.54 25.94 -13.59
N LYS A 567 -10.95 25.27 -14.60
CA LYS A 567 -11.44 25.28 -16.00
C LYS A 567 -12.39 24.12 -16.32
N GLU A 568 -12.33 23.05 -15.52
CA GLU A 568 -13.12 21.83 -15.67
C GLU A 568 -13.96 21.61 -14.41
N SER A 569 -15.15 21.03 -14.57
CA SER A 569 -16.02 20.57 -13.48
C SER A 569 -16.62 19.20 -13.80
N LEU A 570 -16.98 18.45 -12.77
CA LEU A 570 -17.46 17.07 -12.87
C LEU A 570 -18.98 17.05 -12.76
N HIS A 571 -19.68 17.22 -13.89
CA HIS A 571 -21.14 17.40 -13.92
C HIS A 571 -22.00 16.13 -13.75
N LYS A 572 -21.51 14.92 -14.03
CA LYS A 572 -22.36 13.71 -14.10
C LYS A 572 -21.80 12.47 -13.43
N CYS A 573 -22.62 11.91 -12.55
CA CYS A 573 -22.42 10.62 -11.91
C CYS A 573 -22.98 9.51 -12.82
N TYR A 574 -22.15 8.93 -13.70
CA TYR A 574 -22.51 7.78 -14.57
C TYR A 574 -22.77 6.45 -13.80
N PHE A 575 -23.18 6.55 -12.53
CA PHE A 575 -23.56 5.48 -11.61
C PHE A 575 -25.09 5.41 -11.39
N GLU A 576 -25.83 6.46 -11.78
CA GLU A 576 -27.23 6.75 -11.35
C GLU A 576 -28.32 5.76 -11.80
N GLY A 577 -28.03 4.80 -12.69
CA GLY A 577 -29.04 3.84 -13.16
C GLY A 577 -28.58 2.39 -13.17
N HIS A 578 -27.53 2.05 -12.43
CA HIS A 578 -26.72 0.84 -12.69
C HIS A 578 -26.64 -0.13 -11.49
N ARG A 579 -27.07 0.30 -10.29
CA ARG A 579 -27.16 -0.55 -9.09
C ARG A 579 -28.23 -1.64 -9.17
N GLU A 580 -29.40 -1.37 -9.75
CA GLU A 580 -30.49 -2.38 -9.90
C GLU A 580 -30.11 -3.59 -10.75
N LYS A 581 -28.94 -3.58 -11.42
CA LYS A 581 -28.55 -4.58 -12.42
C LYS A 581 -27.04 -4.93 -12.40
N GLY A 582 -26.31 -4.60 -11.32
CA GLY A 582 -24.91 -5.03 -11.15
C GLY A 582 -23.90 -4.46 -12.15
N TYR A 583 -24.14 -3.30 -12.76
CA TYR A 583 -23.16 -2.73 -13.71
C TYR A 583 -22.08 -1.90 -13.03
N ALA A 584 -20.86 -1.96 -13.58
CA ALA A 584 -19.87 -0.90 -13.44
C ALA A 584 -20.39 0.42 -14.04
N PRO A 585 -19.83 1.59 -13.67
CA PRO A 585 -20.20 2.84 -14.33
C PRO A 585 -19.82 2.82 -15.81
N LYS A 586 -20.71 3.37 -16.66
CA LYS A 586 -20.52 3.49 -18.12
C LYS A 586 -19.22 4.15 -18.58
N LEU A 587 -18.53 4.84 -17.65
CA LEU A 587 -17.20 5.42 -17.85
C LEU A 587 -16.21 4.41 -18.44
N PHE A 588 -16.33 3.13 -18.08
CA PHE A 588 -15.42 2.07 -18.51
C PHE A 588 -15.98 1.16 -19.61
N ASP A 589 -17.19 1.39 -20.14
CA ASP A 589 -17.83 0.52 -21.17
C ASP A 589 -17.12 0.54 -22.53
N LYS A 590 -16.14 1.42 -22.75
CA LYS A 590 -15.34 1.46 -23.97
C LYS A 590 -14.12 0.53 -23.87
N GLU A 591 -13.64 0.06 -25.02
CA GLU A 591 -12.58 -0.95 -25.23
C GLU A 591 -11.16 -0.45 -24.86
N PHE A 592 -11.00 0.22 -23.71
CA PHE A 592 -9.77 0.89 -23.29
C PHE A 592 -9.01 0.21 -22.12
N LEU A 593 -9.45 -0.98 -21.73
CA LEU A 593 -8.60 -1.93 -21.02
C LEU A 593 -8.23 -3.01 -22.03
N GLU A 594 -6.96 -3.42 -22.06
CA GLU A 594 -6.54 -4.52 -22.94
C GLU A 594 -7.38 -5.76 -22.59
N PRO A 595 -8.16 -6.30 -23.54
CA PRO A 595 -9.10 -7.38 -23.24
C PRO A 595 -8.33 -8.67 -22.95
N ASP A 596 -8.75 -9.35 -21.89
CA ASP A 596 -8.46 -10.75 -21.60
C ASP A 596 -6.98 -11.15 -21.67
N ASN A 597 -6.22 -10.83 -20.62
CA ASN A 597 -5.06 -11.63 -20.25
C ASN A 597 -5.45 -12.67 -19.19
N PRO A 598 -5.85 -13.91 -19.57
CA PRO A 598 -6.28 -14.94 -18.62
C PRO A 598 -5.16 -15.45 -17.69
N GLY A 599 -3.91 -14.99 -17.88
CA GLY A 599 -2.78 -15.34 -17.02
C GLY A 599 -2.63 -14.47 -15.77
N ILE A 600 -3.27 -13.29 -15.69
CA ILE A 600 -3.06 -12.37 -14.56
C ILE A 600 -4.13 -12.56 -13.49
N ARG A 601 -3.80 -13.37 -12.47
CA ARG A 601 -4.55 -13.38 -11.21
C ARG A 601 -3.89 -12.42 -10.22
N TYR A 602 -4.64 -11.43 -9.75
CA TYR A 602 -4.29 -10.75 -8.51
C TYR A 602 -4.52 -11.70 -7.33
N THR A 603 -3.47 -12.45 -6.98
CA THR A 603 -3.27 -12.77 -5.58
C THR A 603 -2.79 -11.48 -4.94
N SER A 604 -3.64 -10.87 -4.12
CA SER A 604 -3.27 -9.66 -3.40
C SER A 604 -1.93 -9.84 -2.70
N ASP A 605 -1.20 -8.76 -2.47
CA ASP A 605 -0.04 -8.84 -1.57
C ASP A 605 -0.45 -9.20 -0.12
N VAL A 606 -1.76 -9.18 0.14
CA VAL A 606 -2.45 -9.59 1.37
C VAL A 606 -3.14 -10.97 1.23
N MET A 607 -3.12 -11.64 0.05
CA MET A 607 -3.70 -12.98 -0.22
C MET A 607 -2.72 -14.00 -0.80
#